data_AF-A0A7C7DZS1-F1
#
_entry.id   AF-A0A7C7DZS1-F1
#
_cell.length_a   1.000
_cell.length_b   1.000
_cell.length_c   1.000
_cell.angle_alpha   90.00
_cell.angle_beta   90.00
_cell.angle_gamma   90.00
#
_symmetry.space_group_name_H-M   'P 1'
#
loop_
_entity.id
_entity.type
_entity.pdbx_description
1 polymer ?
#
loop_
_entity_poly.entity_id
_entity_poly.type
_entity_poly.pdbx_seq_one_letter_code
_entity_poly.pdbx_strand_id
1 'polypeptide(L)'
;MRIGLVIGMLNNDLGNIVIRRVSEEISSRNAQLVVIECCDIDFNTPADLRENLVLKVIGSELIDGIIIATSTIPGQDARNLLETVVKGTGKPVVSIGERLEGIPSFVFDYQAGFSSIIEHFLSHNINNFAFVSGPLSNLDNLARHDAFIEAAQKHGIEVPQHLMLEGTSGYMSGYNCAWTLVPLIKNGSVRAVICSDDEIAISVIKCLRDNGISIPEDVSVSGFDDSTLAGYNRVLTTVDKGVGHLVEKSVTVLFQHIFGRREDYDVHTCIPGLVIGKSCGCDAREKPDDLVLPPWTRFYGLKGRISRTDEKGSAALLAGYLDENNVNQCYIVYNADPDEYTGQDGLKCRLFFGYSRGKTVSYTRAFPIDEILPRHILSEVKEHLAIKPLV
;
A
#
# COMPACT_ATOMS: atom_id res chain seq x y z
N MET A 1 2.52 23.21 -7.17
CA MET A 1 3.20 21.99 -7.60
C MET A 1 2.31 20.80 -7.29
N ARG A 2 2.19 19.84 -8.20
CA ARG A 2 1.38 18.63 -8.03
C ARG A 2 2.25 17.40 -8.20
N ILE A 3 2.16 16.51 -7.23
CA ILE A 3 2.90 15.25 -7.19
C ILE A 3 1.91 14.13 -7.48
N GLY A 4 2.19 13.33 -8.52
CA GLY A 4 1.43 12.14 -8.85
C GLY A 4 1.91 10.95 -8.02
N LEU A 5 1.03 10.33 -7.24
CA LEU A 5 1.29 9.07 -6.57
C LEU A 5 0.58 7.95 -7.32
N VAL A 6 1.38 7.09 -7.94
CA VAL A 6 0.94 5.95 -8.74
C VAL A 6 0.90 4.70 -7.84
N ILE A 7 -0.28 4.09 -7.73
CA ILE A 7 -0.54 2.91 -6.88
C ILE A 7 -1.36 1.87 -7.65
N GLY A 8 -1.24 0.60 -7.28
CA GLY A 8 -1.97 -0.48 -7.96
C GLY A 8 -3.42 -0.60 -7.52
N MET A 9 -3.69 -0.73 -6.22
CA MET A 9 -5.04 -0.83 -5.66
C MET A 9 -5.20 0.09 -4.43
N LEU A 10 -6.33 0.80 -4.35
CA LEU A 10 -6.66 1.73 -3.26
C LEU A 10 -7.12 1.06 -1.95
N ASN A 11 -7.29 -0.25 -1.93
CA ASN A 11 -7.92 -0.97 -0.81
C ASN A 11 -6.94 -1.76 0.06
N ASN A 12 -5.63 -1.52 -0.04
CA ASN A 12 -4.61 -2.20 0.76
C ASN A 12 -4.01 -1.29 1.85
N ASP A 13 -3.64 -1.87 2.99
CA ASP A 13 -3.10 -1.13 4.13
C ASP A 13 -1.81 -0.36 3.79
N LEU A 14 -0.92 -0.99 3.01
CA LEU A 14 0.32 -0.35 2.56
C LEU A 14 0.04 0.90 1.69
N GLY A 15 -0.88 0.81 0.72
CA GLY A 15 -1.26 1.94 -0.12
C GLY A 15 -1.86 3.06 0.70
N ASN A 16 -2.70 2.75 1.68
CA ASN A 16 -3.30 3.72 2.59
C ASN A 16 -2.23 4.46 3.42
N ILE A 17 -1.26 3.72 3.99
CA ILE A 17 -0.14 4.30 4.74
C ILE A 17 0.71 5.18 3.83
N VAL A 18 1.05 4.71 2.62
CA VAL A 18 1.86 5.48 1.66
C VAL A 18 1.13 6.76 1.24
N ILE A 19 -0.15 6.70 0.87
CA ILE A 19 -0.96 7.88 0.52
C ILE A 19 -0.92 8.90 1.66
N ARG A 20 -1.19 8.45 2.89
CA ARG A 20 -1.20 9.33 4.06
C ARG A 20 0.15 9.97 4.30
N ARG A 21 1.23 9.18 4.36
CA ARG A 21 2.58 9.68 4.63
C ARG A 21 3.07 10.61 3.53
N VAL A 22 2.81 10.29 2.26
CA VAL A 22 3.14 11.17 1.13
C VAL A 22 2.37 12.47 1.25
N SER A 23 1.06 12.42 1.53
CA SER A 23 0.22 13.60 1.70
C SER A 23 0.72 14.52 2.82
N GLU A 24 1.07 13.96 3.98
CA GLU A 24 1.68 14.67 5.12
C GLU A 24 2.98 15.39 4.68
N GLU A 25 3.89 14.64 4.07
CA GLU A 25 5.21 15.12 3.66
C GLU A 25 5.16 16.20 2.58
N ILE A 26 4.35 16.03 1.52
CA ILE A 26 4.29 17.02 0.44
C ILE A 26 3.49 18.27 0.83
N SER A 27 2.49 18.12 1.72
CA SER A 27 1.70 19.26 2.20
C SER A 27 2.56 20.24 2.99
N SER A 28 3.54 19.72 3.75
CA SER A 28 4.55 20.53 4.45
C SER A 28 5.40 21.38 3.49
N ARG A 29 5.38 21.07 2.19
CA ARG A 29 6.15 21.71 1.12
C ARG A 29 5.29 22.48 0.11
N ASN A 30 4.04 22.81 0.47
CA ASN A 30 3.08 23.54 -0.39
C ASN A 30 2.83 22.87 -1.76
N ALA A 31 2.82 21.53 -1.79
CA ALA A 31 2.46 20.75 -2.97
C ALA A 31 1.13 20.00 -2.77
N GLN A 32 0.48 19.63 -3.87
CA GLN A 32 -0.78 18.88 -3.87
C GLN A 32 -0.55 17.45 -4.31
N LEU A 33 -1.29 16.50 -3.71
CA LEU A 33 -1.26 15.09 -4.07
C LEU A 33 -2.31 14.79 -5.14
N VAL A 34 -1.91 14.08 -6.19
CA VAL A 34 -2.83 13.45 -7.15
C VAL A 34 -2.62 11.94 -7.03
N VAL A 35 -3.64 11.21 -6.59
CA VAL A 35 -3.58 9.75 -6.45
C VAL A 35 -4.09 9.10 -7.73
N ILE A 36 -3.28 8.20 -8.29
CA ILE A 36 -3.48 7.59 -9.60
C ILE A 36 -3.48 6.07 -9.41
N GLU A 37 -4.67 5.46 -9.45
CA GLU A 37 -4.84 4.00 -9.39
C GLU A 37 -4.58 3.37 -10.77
N CYS A 38 -3.77 2.32 -10.83
CA CYS A 38 -3.29 1.69 -12.06
C CYS A 38 -3.71 0.22 -12.21
N CYS A 39 -4.74 -0.24 -11.50
CA CYS A 39 -5.16 -1.66 -11.49
C CYS A 39 -5.38 -2.28 -12.87
N ASP A 40 -5.76 -1.49 -13.88
CA ASP A 40 -6.03 -1.99 -15.23
C ASP A 40 -4.81 -1.95 -16.17
N ILE A 41 -3.63 -1.60 -15.66
CA ILE A 41 -2.45 -1.42 -16.52
C ILE A 41 -1.91 -2.76 -17.05
N ASP A 42 -2.10 -3.85 -16.31
CA ASP A 42 -1.69 -5.21 -16.67
C ASP A 42 -2.22 -5.69 -18.03
N PHE A 43 -3.35 -5.14 -18.50
CA PHE A 43 -3.98 -5.55 -19.74
C PHE A 43 -3.57 -4.70 -20.96
N ASN A 44 -2.71 -3.70 -20.79
CA ASN A 44 -2.34 -2.79 -21.88
C ASN A 44 -1.16 -3.34 -22.69
N THR A 45 -1.34 -3.40 -24.00
CA THR A 45 -0.22 -3.58 -24.94
C THR A 45 0.56 -2.28 -25.10
N PRO A 46 1.80 -2.30 -25.65
CA PRO A 46 2.53 -1.08 -26.00
C PRO A 46 1.76 -0.10 -26.89
N ALA A 47 0.80 -0.60 -27.69
CA ALA A 47 -0.08 0.22 -28.51
C ALA A 47 -1.15 0.95 -27.68
N ASP A 48 -1.66 0.32 -26.62
CA ASP A 48 -2.70 0.88 -25.74
C ASP A 48 -2.17 2.00 -24.84
N LEU A 49 -0.85 2.09 -24.66
CA LEU A 49 -0.20 3.10 -23.80
C LEU A 49 -0.48 4.54 -24.20
N ARG A 50 -0.65 4.78 -25.51
CA ARG A 50 -0.95 6.11 -26.01
C ARG A 50 -2.36 6.55 -25.67
N GLU A 51 -3.27 5.61 -25.44
CA GLU A 51 -4.69 5.88 -25.18
C GLU A 51 -5.11 5.67 -23.73
N ASN A 52 -4.27 5.03 -22.94
CA ASN A 52 -4.49 4.82 -21.53
C ASN A 52 -4.50 6.16 -20.77
N LEU A 53 -5.66 6.52 -20.22
CA LEU A 53 -5.85 7.76 -19.48
C LEU A 53 -4.96 7.91 -18.25
N VAL A 54 -4.76 6.81 -17.54
CA VAL A 54 -3.92 6.79 -16.34
C VAL A 54 -2.50 7.22 -16.73
N LEU A 55 -1.99 6.69 -17.85
CA LEU A 55 -0.69 7.07 -18.40
C LEU A 55 -0.67 8.50 -18.97
N LYS A 56 -1.74 8.96 -19.61
CA LYS A 56 -1.87 10.37 -20.04
C LYS A 56 -1.82 11.33 -18.86
N VAL A 57 -2.46 11.01 -17.74
CA VAL A 57 -2.41 11.82 -16.52
C VAL A 57 -1.00 11.85 -15.94
N ILE A 58 -0.35 10.69 -15.82
CA ILE A 58 1.05 10.58 -15.38
C ILE A 58 1.96 11.47 -16.26
N GLY A 59 1.76 11.43 -17.58
CA GLY A 59 2.50 12.24 -18.55
C GLY A 59 2.10 13.72 -18.62
N SER A 60 0.94 14.12 -18.10
CA SER A 60 0.39 15.48 -18.30
C SER A 60 1.22 16.58 -17.65
N GLU A 61 1.30 17.76 -18.26
CA GLU A 61 1.97 18.95 -17.69
C GLU A 61 1.42 19.40 -16.32
N LEU A 62 0.29 18.84 -15.88
CA LEU A 62 -0.27 19.12 -14.56
C LEU A 62 0.52 18.46 -13.43
N ILE A 63 1.30 17.41 -13.70
CA ILE A 63 2.09 16.66 -12.71
C ILE A 63 3.56 17.05 -12.84
N ASP A 64 4.13 17.59 -11.76
CA ASP A 64 5.52 18.09 -11.71
C ASP A 64 6.53 17.00 -11.29
N GLY A 65 6.07 15.93 -10.64
CA GLY A 65 6.90 14.81 -10.20
C GLY A 65 6.05 13.59 -9.84
N ILE A 66 6.66 12.41 -9.92
CA ILE A 66 5.95 11.12 -9.81
C ILE A 66 6.57 10.26 -8.71
N ILE A 67 5.73 9.69 -7.85
CA ILE A 67 6.07 8.65 -6.88
C ILE A 67 5.33 7.37 -7.31
N ILE A 68 6.03 6.26 -7.43
CA ILE A 68 5.43 4.95 -7.79
C ILE A 68 5.53 4.01 -6.60
N ALA A 69 4.40 3.58 -6.04
CA ALA A 69 4.35 2.56 -4.99
C ALA A 69 4.33 1.17 -5.62
N THR A 70 5.50 0.70 -6.09
CA THR A 70 5.66 -0.52 -6.88
C THR A 70 5.21 -1.78 -6.15
N SER A 71 5.35 -1.82 -4.82
CA SER A 71 4.85 -2.93 -3.98
C SER A 71 3.32 -3.06 -3.96
N THR A 72 2.58 -2.02 -4.37
CA THR A 72 1.12 -2.08 -4.49
C THR A 72 0.65 -2.50 -5.87
N ILE A 73 1.55 -2.54 -6.86
CA ILE A 73 1.25 -2.85 -8.26
C ILE A 73 1.47 -4.36 -8.48
N PRO A 74 0.41 -5.12 -8.82
CA PRO A 74 0.53 -6.53 -9.16
C PRO A 74 1.22 -6.69 -10.52
N GLY A 75 1.88 -7.83 -10.73
CA GLY A 75 2.44 -8.20 -12.04
C GLY A 75 3.76 -7.50 -12.41
N GLN A 76 4.68 -8.26 -13.01
CA GLN A 76 5.94 -7.69 -13.50
C GLN A 76 5.70 -6.85 -14.77
N ASP A 77 4.74 -7.24 -15.59
CA ASP A 77 4.42 -6.55 -16.84
C ASP A 77 3.88 -5.14 -16.60
N ALA A 78 2.94 -4.96 -15.66
CA ALA A 78 2.49 -3.62 -15.23
C ALA A 78 3.64 -2.74 -14.72
N ARG A 79 4.55 -3.30 -13.92
CA ARG A 79 5.71 -2.56 -13.38
C ARG A 79 6.64 -2.10 -14.50
N ASN A 80 7.00 -3.01 -15.41
CA ASN A 80 7.84 -2.71 -16.59
C ASN A 80 7.18 -1.65 -17.48
N LEU A 81 5.87 -1.73 -17.64
CA LEU A 81 5.09 -0.81 -18.44
C LEU A 81 5.08 0.60 -17.84
N LEU A 82 4.81 0.70 -16.53
CA LEU A 82 4.88 1.95 -15.79
C LEU A 82 6.27 2.56 -15.84
N GLU A 83 7.31 1.76 -15.63
CA GLU A 83 8.70 2.19 -15.73
C GLU A 83 9.00 2.82 -17.10
N THR A 84 8.55 2.19 -18.18
CA THR A 84 8.71 2.71 -19.55
C THR A 84 8.01 4.06 -19.70
N VAL A 85 6.77 4.18 -19.21
CA VAL A 85 5.96 5.39 -19.37
C VAL A 85 6.54 6.55 -18.56
N VAL A 86 6.86 6.34 -17.28
CA VAL A 86 7.36 7.40 -16.41
C VAL A 86 8.71 7.93 -16.89
N LYS A 87 9.60 7.07 -17.38
CA LYS A 87 10.87 7.47 -18.02
C LYS A 87 10.62 8.34 -19.25
N GLY A 88 9.62 8.00 -20.06
CA GLY A 88 9.23 8.75 -21.25
C GLY A 88 8.70 10.16 -20.95
N THR A 89 8.25 10.45 -19.73
CA THR A 89 7.75 11.78 -19.36
C THR A 89 8.84 12.84 -19.21
N GLY A 90 10.10 12.43 -18.99
CA GLY A 90 11.20 13.35 -18.67
C GLY A 90 11.10 14.03 -17.30
N LYS A 91 10.11 13.67 -16.48
CA LYS A 91 9.88 14.25 -15.15
C LYS A 91 10.73 13.57 -14.09
N PRO A 92 10.94 14.22 -12.93
CA PRO A 92 11.44 13.57 -11.74
C PRO A 92 10.53 12.41 -11.29
N VAL A 93 11.13 11.23 -11.10
CA VAL A 93 10.44 10.02 -10.66
C VAL A 93 11.22 9.39 -9.50
N VAL A 94 10.49 8.84 -8.52
CA VAL A 94 11.02 7.94 -7.50
C VAL A 94 10.08 6.74 -7.32
N SER A 95 10.59 5.59 -6.88
CA SER A 95 9.76 4.43 -6.54
C SER A 95 9.86 4.06 -5.05
N ILE A 96 8.82 3.47 -4.50
CA ILE A 96 8.75 2.92 -3.14
C ILE A 96 8.32 1.46 -3.22
N GLY A 97 9.09 0.56 -2.60
CA GLY A 97 8.85 -0.87 -2.55
C GLY A 97 9.95 -1.66 -3.27
N GLU A 98 9.89 -1.65 -4.59
CA GLU A 98 10.77 -2.43 -5.48
C GLU A 98 11.65 -1.52 -6.34
N ARG A 99 12.83 -2.04 -6.70
CA ARG A 99 13.78 -1.35 -7.57
C ARG A 99 13.25 -1.25 -8.99
N LEU A 100 13.31 -0.04 -9.56
CA LEU A 100 13.13 0.21 -10.98
C LEU A 100 14.46 0.72 -11.56
N GLU A 101 14.86 0.22 -12.72
CA GLU A 101 16.18 0.55 -13.29
C GLU A 101 16.27 2.04 -13.63
N GLY A 102 17.33 2.73 -13.22
CA GLY A 102 17.53 4.15 -13.54
C GLY A 102 16.51 5.10 -12.90
N ILE A 103 15.74 4.64 -11.91
CA ILE A 103 14.84 5.45 -11.10
C ILE A 103 15.29 5.30 -9.63
N PRO A 104 15.52 6.40 -8.90
CA PRO A 104 15.82 6.33 -7.47
C PRO A 104 14.75 5.54 -6.74
N SER A 105 15.16 4.40 -6.18
CA SER A 105 14.27 3.41 -5.62
C SER A 105 14.42 3.30 -4.10
N PHE A 106 13.31 3.28 -3.38
CA PHE A 106 13.24 3.21 -1.93
C PHE A 106 12.65 1.86 -1.53
N VAL A 107 13.51 0.90 -1.23
CA VAL A 107 13.15 -0.51 -1.11
C VAL A 107 13.17 -1.00 0.35
N PHE A 108 12.33 -1.99 0.64
CA PHE A 108 12.28 -2.59 1.96
C PHE A 108 13.36 -3.67 2.10
N ASP A 109 14.05 -3.71 3.25
CA ASP A 109 15.02 -4.76 3.55
C ASP A 109 14.32 -5.94 4.25
N TYR A 110 13.62 -6.77 3.46
CA TYR A 110 12.91 -7.93 4.00
C TYR A 110 13.84 -8.94 4.67
N GLN A 111 15.06 -9.12 4.14
CA GLN A 111 16.05 -10.04 4.68
C GLN A 111 16.46 -9.64 6.11
N ALA A 112 16.74 -8.36 6.34
CA ALA A 112 17.04 -7.84 7.67
C ALA A 112 15.84 -7.97 8.60
N GLY A 113 14.62 -7.77 8.09
CA GLY A 113 13.38 -7.91 8.85
C GLY A 113 13.20 -9.33 9.37
N PHE A 114 13.26 -10.33 8.48
CA PHE A 114 13.17 -11.74 8.89
C PHE A 114 14.36 -12.19 9.73
N SER A 115 15.56 -11.66 9.49
CA SER A 115 16.72 -11.90 10.36
C SER A 115 16.40 -11.49 11.80
N SER A 116 15.80 -10.32 12.01
CA SER A 116 15.45 -9.84 13.35
C SER A 116 14.42 -10.73 14.07
N ILE A 117 13.46 -11.30 13.33
CA ILE A 117 12.49 -12.26 13.87
C ILE A 117 13.19 -13.56 14.27
N ILE A 118 14.06 -14.09 13.40
CA ILE A 118 14.79 -15.33 13.64
C ILE A 118 15.71 -15.18 14.84
N GLU A 119 16.51 -14.10 14.90
CA GLU A 119 17.37 -13.79 16.04
C GLU A 119 16.58 -13.72 17.35
N HIS A 120 15.39 -13.11 17.30
CA HIS A 120 14.49 -13.04 18.45
C HIS A 120 14.02 -14.42 18.92
N PHE A 121 13.54 -15.28 18.02
CA PHE A 121 13.12 -16.63 18.41
C PHE A 121 14.28 -17.53 18.84
N LEU A 122 15.45 -17.40 18.21
CA LEU A 122 16.67 -18.06 18.68
C LEU A 122 17.05 -17.64 20.10
N SER A 123 16.85 -16.36 20.46
CA SER A 123 17.07 -15.88 21.83
C SER A 123 16.16 -16.54 22.87
N HIS A 124 15.01 -17.08 22.43
CA HIS A 124 14.09 -17.89 23.25
C HIS A 124 14.40 -19.40 23.18
N ASN A 125 15.52 -19.80 22.56
CA ASN A 125 15.87 -21.19 22.26
C ASN A 125 14.83 -21.90 21.38
N ILE A 126 14.18 -21.15 20.49
CA ILE A 126 13.26 -21.67 19.48
C ILE A 126 14.02 -21.69 18.15
N ASN A 127 14.15 -22.86 17.53
CA ASN A 127 14.86 -23.05 16.26
C ASN A 127 14.08 -23.91 15.24
N ASN A 128 12.87 -24.34 15.59
CA ASN A 128 12.00 -25.16 14.76
C ASN A 128 10.74 -24.37 14.37
N PHE A 129 10.83 -23.74 13.20
CA PHE A 129 9.84 -22.81 12.69
C PHE A 129 9.03 -23.42 11.57
N ALA A 130 7.80 -22.93 11.41
CA ALA A 130 7.11 -22.95 10.13
C ALA A 130 7.08 -21.53 9.55
N PHE A 131 7.09 -21.43 8.23
CA PHE A 131 6.88 -20.18 7.50
C PHE A 131 5.54 -20.25 6.76
N VAL A 132 4.73 -19.19 6.87
CA VAL A 132 3.45 -19.09 6.18
C VAL A 132 3.42 -17.82 5.34
N SER A 133 3.29 -17.99 4.02
CA SER A 133 3.18 -16.90 3.05
C SER A 133 1.79 -16.83 2.45
N GLY A 134 1.43 -15.68 1.87
CA GLY A 134 0.36 -15.60 0.88
C GLY A 134 0.76 -16.26 -0.45
N PRO A 135 -0.04 -16.11 -1.52
CA PRO A 135 0.25 -16.69 -2.83
C PRO A 135 1.59 -16.20 -3.36
N LEU A 136 2.45 -17.12 -3.80
CA LEU A 136 3.77 -16.80 -4.35
C LEU A 136 3.69 -16.26 -5.78
N SER A 137 2.51 -16.31 -6.39
CA SER A 137 2.22 -15.56 -7.63
C SER A 137 2.19 -14.03 -7.41
N ASN A 138 2.08 -13.56 -6.17
CA ASN A 138 2.28 -12.16 -5.82
C ASN A 138 3.77 -11.90 -5.59
N LEU A 139 4.31 -10.89 -6.29
CA LEU A 139 5.73 -10.56 -6.25
C LEU A 139 6.23 -10.13 -4.86
N ASP A 140 5.41 -9.43 -4.06
CA ASP A 140 5.79 -9.03 -2.70
C ASP A 140 5.88 -10.25 -1.77
N ASN A 141 4.94 -11.19 -1.90
CA ASN A 141 4.97 -12.45 -1.14
C ASN A 141 6.18 -13.30 -1.54
N LEU A 142 6.49 -13.39 -2.84
CA LEU A 142 7.67 -14.09 -3.34
C LEU A 142 8.95 -13.46 -2.80
N ALA A 143 9.08 -12.14 -2.85
CA ALA A 143 10.23 -11.42 -2.30
C ALA A 143 10.40 -11.67 -0.79
N ARG A 144 9.31 -11.69 -0.03
CA ARG A 144 9.35 -12.02 1.41
C ARG A 144 9.69 -13.48 1.68
N HIS A 145 9.15 -14.41 0.89
CA HIS A 145 9.48 -15.83 0.95
C HIS A 145 10.98 -16.06 0.74
N ASP A 146 11.55 -15.47 -0.32
CA ASP A 146 12.96 -15.63 -0.65
C ASP A 146 13.85 -14.95 0.40
N ALA A 147 13.47 -13.75 0.86
CA ALA A 147 14.17 -13.05 1.95
C ALA A 147 14.15 -13.84 3.28
N PHE A 148 13.07 -14.55 3.57
CA PHE A 148 12.99 -15.43 4.73
C PHE A 148 13.97 -16.61 4.60
N ILE A 149 14.04 -17.25 3.42
CA ILE A 149 14.99 -18.34 3.15
C ILE A 149 16.43 -17.85 3.35
N GLU A 150 16.77 -16.69 2.78
CA GLU A 150 18.09 -16.09 2.94
C GLU A 150 18.41 -15.77 4.41
N ALA A 151 17.44 -15.21 5.14
CA ALA A 151 17.59 -14.94 6.57
C ALA A 151 17.76 -16.22 7.41
N ALA A 152 17.04 -17.29 7.09
CA ALA A 152 17.19 -18.59 7.76
C ALA A 152 18.57 -19.20 7.50
N GLN A 153 19.02 -19.21 6.24
CA GLN A 153 20.34 -19.71 5.85
C GLN A 153 21.47 -18.93 6.53
N LYS A 154 21.36 -17.60 6.63
CA LYS A 154 22.33 -16.74 7.33
C LYS A 154 22.50 -17.14 8.81
N HIS A 155 21.45 -17.68 9.43
CA HIS A 155 21.47 -18.15 10.82
C HIS A 155 21.75 -19.66 10.95
N GLY A 156 22.07 -20.35 9.85
CA GLY A 156 22.33 -21.78 9.84
C GLY A 156 21.07 -22.63 10.08
N ILE A 157 19.89 -22.10 9.75
CA ILE A 157 18.60 -22.76 9.93
C ILE A 157 18.10 -23.24 8.58
N GLU A 158 17.83 -24.54 8.51
CA GLU A 158 17.18 -25.17 7.36
C GLU A 158 15.73 -25.46 7.74
N VAL A 159 14.79 -24.78 7.09
CA VAL A 159 13.35 -25.01 7.28
C VAL A 159 12.91 -26.10 6.30
N PRO A 160 12.41 -27.25 6.78
CA PRO A 160 11.90 -28.30 5.91
C PRO A 160 10.84 -27.77 4.94
N GLN A 161 10.86 -28.24 3.69
CA GLN A 161 9.91 -27.78 2.66
C GLN A 161 8.44 -27.94 3.07
N HIS A 162 8.10 -28.98 3.83
CA HIS A 162 6.71 -29.18 4.32
C HIS A 162 6.29 -28.19 5.42
N LEU A 163 7.23 -27.39 5.95
CA LEU A 163 7.01 -26.29 6.89
C LEU A 163 7.08 -24.91 6.20
N MET A 164 7.30 -24.87 4.89
CA MET A 164 7.18 -23.68 4.05
C MET A 164 5.80 -23.70 3.37
N LEU A 165 4.82 -23.01 3.95
CA LEU A 165 3.43 -23.05 3.49
C LEU A 165 3.09 -21.85 2.63
N GLU A 166 2.62 -22.11 1.42
CA GLU A 166 1.97 -21.12 0.56
C GLU A 166 0.45 -21.15 0.80
N GLY A 167 -0.08 -20.00 1.18
CA GLY A 167 -1.51 -19.77 1.34
C GLY A 167 -2.16 -19.25 0.06
N THR A 168 -3.50 -19.26 0.03
CA THR A 168 -4.28 -18.70 -1.08
C THR A 168 -4.52 -17.19 -0.91
N SER A 169 -5.22 -16.56 -1.84
CA SER A 169 -5.70 -15.19 -1.63
C SER A 169 -6.82 -15.16 -0.58
N GLY A 170 -6.87 -14.09 0.22
CA GLY A 170 -7.98 -13.79 1.13
C GLY A 170 -7.80 -14.25 2.58
N TYR A 171 -8.74 -13.83 3.43
CA TYR A 171 -8.61 -13.86 4.89
C TYR A 171 -8.48 -15.28 5.52
N MET A 172 -8.89 -16.33 4.81
CA MET A 172 -8.80 -17.72 5.27
C MET A 172 -7.46 -18.38 4.94
N SER A 173 -6.57 -17.68 4.23
CA SER A 173 -5.30 -18.21 3.73
C SER A 173 -4.42 -18.77 4.85
N GLY A 174 -4.02 -17.93 5.81
CA GLY A 174 -3.21 -18.38 6.94
C GLY A 174 -3.94 -19.32 7.89
N TYR A 175 -5.28 -19.23 7.97
CA TYR A 175 -6.09 -20.18 8.75
C TYR A 175 -5.91 -21.62 8.24
N ASN A 176 -6.02 -21.81 6.92
CA ASN A 176 -5.89 -23.13 6.29
C ASN A 176 -4.46 -23.68 6.43
N CYS A 177 -3.45 -22.84 6.27
CA CYS A 177 -2.05 -23.21 6.51
C CYS A 177 -1.80 -23.59 7.97
N ALA A 178 -2.33 -22.82 8.92
CA ALA A 178 -2.19 -23.13 10.35
C ALA A 178 -2.87 -24.45 10.73
N TRP A 179 -3.97 -24.82 10.06
CA TRP A 179 -4.68 -26.06 10.35
C TRP A 179 -3.80 -27.30 10.11
N THR A 180 -2.95 -27.27 9.08
CA THR A 180 -2.01 -28.37 8.80
C THR A 180 -0.85 -28.41 9.81
N LEU A 181 -0.55 -27.29 10.47
CA LEU A 181 0.49 -27.17 11.50
C LEU A 181 0.03 -27.64 12.88
N VAL A 182 -1.27 -27.64 13.18
CA VAL A 182 -1.85 -28.07 14.47
C VAL A 182 -1.22 -29.36 15.04
N PRO A 183 -1.14 -30.49 14.31
CA PRO A 183 -0.54 -31.72 14.84
C PRO A 183 0.97 -31.58 15.14
N LEU A 184 1.69 -30.79 14.36
CA LEU A 184 3.14 -30.54 14.52
C LEU A 184 3.42 -29.60 15.69
N ILE A 185 2.50 -28.69 15.99
CA ILE A 185 2.57 -27.84 17.17
C ILE A 185 2.29 -28.67 18.43
N LYS A 186 1.24 -29.49 18.43
CA LYS A 186 0.87 -30.34 19.57
C LYS A 186 1.95 -31.33 20.00
N ASN A 187 2.78 -31.80 19.07
CA ASN A 187 3.90 -32.69 19.37
C ASN A 187 5.25 -31.96 19.57
N GLY A 188 5.25 -30.62 19.55
CA GLY A 188 6.43 -29.79 19.76
C GLY A 188 7.41 -29.71 18.58
N SER A 189 7.08 -30.30 17.42
CA SER A 189 7.89 -30.23 16.20
C SER A 189 7.98 -28.82 15.62
N VAL A 190 6.95 -27.99 15.84
CA VAL A 190 6.93 -26.56 15.47
C VAL A 190 6.65 -25.75 16.73
N ARG A 191 7.56 -24.83 17.07
CA ARG A 191 7.41 -23.95 18.25
C ARG A 191 7.32 -22.47 17.91
N ALA A 192 7.54 -22.09 16.66
CA ALA A 192 7.08 -20.79 16.17
C ALA A 192 6.57 -20.85 14.73
N VAL A 193 5.64 -19.95 14.41
CA VAL A 193 5.15 -19.70 13.06
C VAL A 193 5.53 -18.28 12.67
N ILE A 194 6.36 -18.15 11.62
CA ILE A 194 6.75 -16.88 11.03
C ILE A 194 5.85 -16.64 9.82
N CYS A 195 5.06 -15.58 9.85
CA CYS A 195 4.17 -15.23 8.75
C CYS A 195 4.78 -14.12 7.89
N SER A 196 4.52 -14.16 6.58
CA SER A 196 5.00 -13.16 5.65
C SER A 196 4.39 -11.78 5.87
N ASP A 197 3.20 -11.70 6.48
CA ASP A 197 2.53 -10.45 6.85
C ASP A 197 1.67 -10.63 8.12
N ASP A 198 1.19 -9.51 8.67
CA ASP A 198 0.36 -9.48 9.86
C ASP A 198 -1.05 -10.05 9.67
N GLU A 199 -1.67 -9.91 8.49
CA GLU A 199 -3.03 -10.42 8.24
C GLU A 199 -3.05 -11.95 8.27
N ILE A 200 -2.05 -12.57 7.64
CA ILE A 200 -1.79 -14.01 7.69
C ILE A 200 -1.54 -14.42 9.13
N ALA A 201 -0.67 -13.72 9.86
CA ALA A 201 -0.40 -14.02 11.26
C ALA A 201 -1.66 -14.03 12.13
N ILE A 202 -2.55 -13.06 11.94
CA ILE A 202 -3.82 -12.99 12.68
C ILE A 202 -4.74 -14.17 12.32
N SER A 203 -4.82 -14.54 11.04
CA SER A 203 -5.60 -15.72 10.62
C SER A 203 -5.00 -17.04 11.14
N VAL A 204 -3.67 -17.14 11.25
CA VAL A 204 -2.96 -18.24 11.90
C VAL A 204 -3.33 -18.30 13.38
N ILE A 205 -3.21 -17.19 14.11
CA ILE A 205 -3.57 -17.09 15.54
C ILE A 205 -5.03 -17.53 15.76
N LYS A 206 -5.95 -17.11 14.88
CA LYS A 206 -7.36 -17.51 14.94
C LYS A 206 -7.51 -19.04 14.85
N CYS A 207 -6.89 -19.67 13.86
CA CYS A 207 -6.95 -21.13 13.67
C CYS A 207 -6.38 -21.89 14.88
N LEU A 208 -5.21 -21.47 15.36
CA LEU A 208 -4.54 -22.11 16.49
C LEU A 208 -5.42 -22.05 17.75
N ARG A 209 -5.99 -20.88 18.05
CA ARG A 209 -6.91 -20.72 19.19
C ARG A 209 -8.18 -21.56 19.04
N ASP A 210 -8.78 -21.60 17.86
CA ASP A 210 -9.97 -22.43 17.59
C ASP A 210 -9.69 -23.94 17.79
N ASN A 211 -8.42 -24.36 17.71
CA ASN A 211 -7.97 -25.74 17.91
C ASN A 211 -7.35 -26.00 19.29
N GLY A 212 -7.53 -25.07 20.23
CA GLY A 212 -7.08 -25.18 21.62
C GLY A 212 -5.56 -25.07 21.80
N ILE A 213 -4.86 -24.42 20.86
CA ILE A 213 -3.43 -24.12 20.96
C ILE A 213 -3.28 -22.73 21.59
N SER A 214 -2.49 -22.67 22.66
CA SER A 214 -2.19 -21.47 23.41
C SER A 214 -1.03 -20.70 22.77
N ILE A 215 -1.18 -19.38 22.68
CA ILE A 215 -0.17 -18.47 22.14
C ILE A 215 0.09 -17.43 23.21
N PRO A 216 1.33 -17.29 23.71
CA PRO A 216 2.58 -17.87 23.16
C PRO A 216 3.00 -19.24 23.74
N GLU A 217 2.24 -19.86 24.65
CA GLU A 217 2.72 -20.97 25.48
C GLU A 217 3.05 -22.25 24.71
N ASP A 218 2.20 -22.64 23.75
CA ASP A 218 2.42 -23.82 22.92
C ASP A 218 3.23 -23.48 21.66
N VAL A 219 3.00 -22.28 21.11
CA VAL A 219 3.65 -21.79 19.89
C VAL A 219 3.70 -20.27 19.86
N SER A 220 4.85 -19.72 19.45
CA SER A 220 4.97 -18.29 19.17
C SER A 220 4.56 -17.95 17.74
N VAL A 221 4.01 -16.76 17.51
CA VAL A 221 3.62 -16.31 16.16
C VAL A 221 4.21 -14.93 15.89
N SER A 222 4.81 -14.73 14.72
CA SER A 222 5.22 -13.40 14.25
C SER A 222 4.57 -13.06 12.91
N GLY A 223 4.28 -11.78 12.72
CA GLY A 223 3.93 -11.21 11.41
C GLY A 223 5.02 -10.32 10.85
N PHE A 224 4.63 -9.46 9.93
CA PHE A 224 5.46 -8.47 9.27
C PHE A 224 4.55 -7.33 8.80
N ASP A 225 5.00 -6.07 8.90
CA ASP A 225 4.38 -4.80 8.47
C ASP A 225 4.00 -3.82 9.57
N ASP A 226 3.96 -4.22 10.85
CA ASP A 226 3.46 -3.38 11.96
C ASP A 226 2.12 -2.70 11.61
N SER A 227 1.21 -3.51 11.07
CA SER A 227 -0.13 -3.09 10.69
C SER A 227 -0.91 -2.55 11.90
N THR A 228 -1.93 -1.75 11.61
CA THR A 228 -2.84 -1.24 12.65
C THR A 228 -3.44 -2.39 13.48
N LEU A 229 -3.70 -3.53 12.84
CA LEU A 229 -4.25 -4.73 13.48
C LEU A 229 -3.26 -5.37 14.46
N ALA A 230 -1.98 -5.41 14.13
CA ALA A 230 -0.91 -5.91 15.00
C ALA A 230 -0.67 -4.97 16.20
N GLY A 231 -0.65 -3.66 15.93
CA GLY A 231 -0.45 -2.61 16.93
C GLY A 231 -1.58 -2.51 17.95
N TYR A 232 -2.81 -2.86 17.59
CA TYR A 232 -3.95 -2.81 18.50
C TYR A 232 -3.76 -3.76 19.69
N ASN A 233 -3.61 -3.18 20.90
CA ASN A 233 -3.27 -3.90 22.14
C ASN A 233 -1.97 -4.74 22.07
N ARG A 234 -1.11 -4.47 21.08
CA ARG A 234 0.14 -5.21 20.79
C ARG A 234 -0.07 -6.72 20.81
N VAL A 235 -1.12 -7.21 20.13
CA VAL A 235 -1.48 -8.63 20.15
C VAL A 235 -0.49 -9.51 19.40
N LEU A 236 0.29 -8.93 18.49
CA LEU A 236 1.20 -9.62 17.59
C LEU A 236 2.62 -9.01 17.66
N THR A 237 3.62 -9.87 17.67
CA THR A 237 5.02 -9.53 17.44
C THR A 237 5.24 -9.45 15.93
N THR A 238 5.81 -8.35 15.45
CA THR A 238 5.88 -8.03 14.02
C THR A 238 7.13 -7.22 13.71
N VAL A 239 7.29 -6.79 12.46
CA VAL A 239 8.39 -5.96 11.98
C VAL A 239 7.85 -4.68 11.37
N ASP A 240 8.28 -3.54 11.89
CA ASP A 240 8.13 -2.25 11.21
C ASP A 240 9.20 -2.16 10.12
N LYS A 241 8.76 -2.17 8.86
CA LYS A 241 9.65 -2.05 7.69
C LYS A 241 10.07 -0.62 7.37
N GLY A 242 9.70 0.37 8.20
CA GLY A 242 10.13 1.75 8.07
C GLY A 242 9.46 2.52 6.94
N VAL A 243 8.18 2.23 6.64
CA VAL A 243 7.44 2.87 5.53
C VAL A 243 7.48 4.40 5.63
N GLY A 244 7.32 4.96 6.83
CA GLY A 244 7.36 6.41 7.05
C GLY A 244 8.70 7.03 6.65
N HIS A 245 9.81 6.41 7.05
CA HIS A 245 11.16 6.89 6.72
C HIS A 245 11.44 6.80 5.22
N LEU A 246 11.05 5.70 4.57
CA LEU A 246 11.19 5.56 3.12
C LEU A 246 10.38 6.60 2.35
N VAL A 247 9.17 6.91 2.81
CA VAL A 247 8.34 7.97 2.21
C VAL A 247 8.96 9.35 2.40
N GLU A 248 9.42 9.69 3.61
CA GLU A 248 10.08 10.98 3.88
C GLU A 248 11.29 11.18 2.97
N LYS A 249 12.15 10.16 2.87
CA LYS A 249 13.36 10.22 2.03
C LYS A 249 13.00 10.27 0.55
N SER A 250 12.00 9.50 0.10
CA SER A 250 11.58 9.50 -1.31
C SER A 250 11.01 10.84 -1.76
N VAL A 251 10.16 11.45 -0.95
CA VAL A 251 9.64 12.81 -1.19
C VAL A 251 10.80 13.83 -1.17
N THR A 252 11.77 13.65 -0.27
CA THR A 252 12.97 14.50 -0.23
C THR A 252 13.75 14.46 -1.54
N VAL A 253 14.08 13.26 -2.02
CA VAL A 253 14.82 13.07 -3.27
C VAL A 253 14.02 13.54 -4.48
N LEU A 254 12.72 13.28 -4.52
CA LEU A 254 11.85 13.76 -5.60
C LEU A 254 11.91 15.30 -5.71
N PHE A 255 11.78 16.00 -4.59
CA PHE A 255 11.82 17.47 -4.60
C PHE A 255 13.21 18.01 -4.96
N GLN A 256 14.29 17.37 -4.52
CA GLN A 256 15.64 17.73 -4.97
C GLN A 256 15.72 17.66 -6.50
N HIS A 257 15.23 16.57 -7.10
CA HIS A 257 15.20 16.39 -8.54
C HIS A 257 14.32 17.43 -9.27
N ILE A 258 13.15 17.77 -8.72
CA ILE A 258 12.29 18.84 -9.26
C ILE A 258 13.02 20.19 -9.28
N PHE A 259 13.78 20.52 -8.24
CA PHE A 259 14.52 21.78 -8.16
C PHE A 259 15.93 21.72 -8.77
N GLY A 260 16.21 20.71 -9.61
CA GLY A 260 17.47 20.60 -10.36
C GLY A 260 18.69 20.22 -9.51
N ARG A 261 18.49 19.74 -8.28
CA ARG A 261 19.55 19.17 -7.44
C ARG A 261 19.58 17.67 -7.68
N ARG A 262 20.57 17.20 -8.45
CA ARG A 262 20.79 15.76 -8.65
C ARG A 262 21.84 15.26 -7.67
N GLU A 263 21.44 14.30 -6.87
CA GLU A 263 22.35 13.42 -6.11
C GLU A 263 22.28 12.04 -6.77
N ASP A 264 23.39 11.31 -6.84
CA ASP A 264 23.42 9.95 -7.41
C ASP A 264 22.77 8.97 -6.43
N TYR A 265 21.44 8.92 -6.46
CA TYR A 265 20.66 7.96 -5.69
C TYR A 265 20.10 6.88 -6.62
N ASP A 266 20.66 5.68 -6.53
CA ASP A 266 20.16 4.52 -7.27
C ASP A 266 19.16 3.72 -6.42
N VAL A 267 19.57 3.31 -5.21
CA VAL A 267 18.73 2.54 -4.28
C VAL A 267 18.96 2.95 -2.83
N HIS A 268 17.88 3.11 -2.07
CA HIS A 268 17.90 3.29 -0.62
C HIS A 268 17.11 2.19 0.08
N THR A 269 17.66 1.66 1.16
CA THR A 269 16.97 0.75 2.07
C THR A 269 16.72 1.43 3.41
N CYS A 270 15.65 1.03 4.11
CA CYS A 270 15.46 1.36 5.52
C CYS A 270 15.76 0.14 6.37
N ILE A 271 16.38 0.36 7.52
CA ILE A 271 16.60 -0.70 8.50
C ILE A 271 15.25 -1.03 9.16
N PRO A 272 14.75 -2.26 9.03
CA PRO A 272 13.51 -2.67 9.69
C PRO A 272 13.73 -2.84 11.20
N GLY A 273 12.67 -2.66 11.98
CA GLY A 273 12.68 -2.79 13.43
C GLY A 273 11.70 -3.86 13.93
N LEU A 274 12.17 -4.76 14.80
CA LEU A 274 11.30 -5.72 15.48
C LEU A 274 10.40 -4.99 16.49
N VAL A 275 9.10 -5.23 16.40
CA VAL A 275 8.07 -4.72 17.31
C VAL A 275 7.55 -5.87 18.16
N ILE A 276 7.87 -5.83 19.46
CA ILE A 276 7.45 -6.87 20.41
C ILE A 276 5.98 -6.70 20.80
N GLY A 277 5.21 -7.75 20.57
CA GLY A 277 3.82 -7.89 21.05
C GLY A 277 3.66 -9.13 21.93
N LYS A 278 2.41 -9.52 22.19
CA LYS A 278 2.06 -10.58 23.15
C LYS A 278 2.24 -12.01 22.59
N SER A 279 2.48 -12.15 21.29
CA SER A 279 2.51 -13.45 20.60
C SER A 279 3.85 -14.20 20.67
N CYS A 280 4.88 -13.64 21.31
CA CYS A 280 6.22 -14.26 21.43
C CYS A 280 6.63 -14.61 22.87
N GLY A 281 5.80 -14.30 23.87
CA GLY A 281 6.10 -14.57 25.29
C GLY A 281 6.89 -13.47 26.01
N CYS A 282 7.28 -12.39 25.33
CA CYS A 282 7.89 -11.24 25.98
C CYS A 282 6.84 -10.28 26.56
N ASP A 283 7.22 -9.59 27.63
CA ASP A 283 6.49 -8.42 28.12
C ASP A 283 6.56 -7.33 27.05
N ALA A 284 5.40 -6.98 26.48
CA ALA A 284 5.31 -5.85 25.57
C ALA A 284 5.71 -4.59 26.34
N ARG A 285 6.87 -3.99 26.02
CA ARG A 285 7.24 -2.68 26.57
C ARG A 285 6.21 -1.67 26.10
N GLU A 286 5.39 -1.18 27.02
CA GLU A 286 4.52 -0.02 26.77
C GLU A 286 5.43 1.18 26.44
N LYS A 287 5.35 1.71 25.21
CA LYS A 287 5.92 3.03 24.93
C LYS A 287 5.03 4.06 25.64
N PRO A 288 5.57 4.92 26.54
CA PRO A 288 4.75 5.82 27.36
C PRO A 288 3.93 6.89 26.62
N ASP A 289 4.07 7.01 25.29
CA ASP A 289 3.38 8.03 24.47
C ASP A 289 2.28 7.47 23.55
N ASP A 290 2.02 6.16 23.56
CA ASP A 290 0.99 5.53 22.70
C ASP A 290 -0.41 5.52 23.35
N LEU A 291 -0.76 6.53 24.15
CA LEU A 291 -2.18 6.92 24.27
C LEU A 291 -2.59 7.63 22.97
N VAL A 292 -2.58 6.86 21.88
CA VAL A 292 -3.24 7.24 20.63
C VAL A 292 -4.72 7.25 20.96
N LEU A 293 -5.22 8.44 21.34
CA LEU A 293 -6.63 8.74 21.22
C LEU A 293 -7.06 8.28 19.82
N PRO A 294 -8.21 7.61 19.68
CA PRO A 294 -8.59 7.02 18.40
C PRO A 294 -8.49 8.04 17.26
N PRO A 295 -8.14 7.62 16.02
CA PRO A 295 -7.84 8.50 14.88
C PRO A 295 -8.88 9.60 14.64
N TRP A 296 -10.14 9.34 14.97
CA TRP A 296 -11.27 10.26 14.80
C TRP A 296 -11.27 11.52 15.69
N THR A 297 -10.24 11.80 16.50
CA THR A 297 -10.27 12.90 17.47
C THR A 297 -9.39 14.12 17.16
N ARG A 298 -8.59 14.16 16.08
CA ARG A 298 -7.73 15.33 15.83
C ARG A 298 -7.64 15.74 14.36
N PHE A 299 -8.44 16.72 13.97
CA PHE A 299 -8.29 17.43 12.70
C PHE A 299 -8.37 18.97 12.88
N TYR A 300 -7.28 19.68 12.54
CA TYR A 300 -7.24 21.15 12.43
C TYR A 300 -7.38 21.56 10.95
N GLY A 301 -8.48 22.23 10.60
CA GLY A 301 -8.90 22.62 9.24
C GLY A 301 -8.31 23.92 8.69
N LEU A 302 -8.19 24.02 7.35
CA LEU A 302 -7.96 25.21 6.48
C LEU A 302 -8.40 24.76 5.06
N LYS A 303 -9.41 25.26 4.31
CA LYS A 303 -10.01 26.56 3.89
C LYS A 303 -9.41 27.18 2.62
N GLY A 304 -10.05 26.88 1.46
CA GLY A 304 -9.99 27.60 0.17
C GLY A 304 -11.14 27.15 -0.76
N ARG A 305 -11.70 28.03 -1.63
CA ARG A 305 -12.89 27.73 -2.48
C ARG A 305 -12.53 27.79 -3.98
N ILE A 306 -12.94 26.78 -4.75
CA ILE A 306 -13.03 26.80 -6.23
C ILE A 306 -14.45 27.28 -6.61
N SER A 307 -14.59 28.24 -7.54
CA SER A 307 -15.89 28.83 -7.88
C SER A 307 -16.64 28.09 -9.00
N ARG A 308 -17.93 27.79 -8.76
CA ARG A 308 -18.93 27.09 -9.60
C ARG A 308 -19.18 27.63 -11.03
N THR A 309 -18.55 28.72 -11.46
CA THR A 309 -19.05 29.53 -12.59
C THR A 309 -18.62 29.10 -14.00
N ASP A 310 -17.82 28.05 -14.19
CA ASP A 310 -17.30 27.67 -15.53
C ASP A 310 -17.43 26.17 -15.92
N GLU A 311 -18.25 25.41 -15.20
CA GLU A 311 -18.35 23.93 -15.30
C GLU A 311 -18.67 23.41 -16.72
N LYS A 312 -19.54 24.11 -17.46
CA LYS A 312 -19.98 23.66 -18.81
C LYS A 312 -18.93 23.94 -19.89
N GLY A 313 -18.16 25.02 -19.75
CA GLY A 313 -17.11 25.38 -20.70
C GLY A 313 -15.93 24.41 -20.61
N SER A 314 -15.52 24.08 -19.39
CA SER A 314 -14.43 23.14 -19.14
C SER A 314 -14.75 21.71 -19.59
N ALA A 315 -15.98 21.24 -19.37
CA ALA A 315 -16.40 19.89 -19.76
C ALA A 315 -16.48 19.69 -21.28
N ALA A 316 -16.90 20.70 -22.04
CA ALA A 316 -16.97 20.61 -23.51
C ALA A 316 -15.57 20.61 -24.16
N LEU A 317 -14.63 21.40 -23.63
CA LEU A 317 -13.23 21.39 -24.03
C LEU A 317 -12.56 20.04 -23.73
N LEU A 318 -12.81 19.49 -22.53
CA LEU A 318 -12.37 18.15 -22.16
C LEU A 318 -12.97 17.08 -23.07
N ALA A 319 -14.28 17.10 -23.34
CA ALA A 319 -14.91 16.11 -24.21
C ALA A 319 -14.39 16.17 -25.66
N GLY A 320 -14.21 17.37 -26.22
CA GLY A 320 -13.64 17.54 -27.56
C GLY A 320 -12.20 17.04 -27.65
N TYR A 321 -11.38 17.36 -26.64
CA TYR A 321 -10.03 16.82 -26.52
C TYR A 321 -10.03 15.28 -26.42
N LEU A 322 -10.98 14.68 -25.72
CA LEU A 322 -11.06 13.22 -25.58
C LEU A 322 -11.54 12.52 -26.86
N ASP A 323 -12.44 13.12 -27.63
CA ASP A 323 -12.91 12.61 -28.92
C ASP A 323 -11.81 12.71 -29.99
N GLU A 324 -11.13 13.85 -30.07
CA GLU A 324 -9.99 14.06 -30.98
C GLU A 324 -8.81 13.12 -30.67
N ASN A 325 -8.72 12.63 -29.44
CA ASN A 325 -7.67 11.72 -28.97
C ASN A 325 -8.20 10.30 -28.71
N ASN A 326 -9.30 9.86 -29.34
CA ASN A 326 -9.83 8.48 -29.27
C ASN A 326 -9.94 7.87 -27.85
N VAL A 327 -10.08 8.70 -26.81
CA VAL A 327 -10.21 8.20 -25.44
C VAL A 327 -11.58 7.62 -25.30
N ASN A 328 -11.70 6.31 -25.09
CA ASN A 328 -13.01 5.69 -25.07
C ASN A 328 -13.78 5.91 -23.77
N GLN A 329 -13.14 6.09 -22.60
CA GLN A 329 -13.86 6.45 -21.35
C GLN A 329 -12.99 7.23 -20.35
N CYS A 330 -13.51 8.21 -19.59
CA CYS A 330 -12.81 9.04 -18.57
C CYS A 330 -13.77 9.49 -17.46
N TYR A 331 -13.37 9.55 -16.18
CA TYR A 331 -14.22 10.09 -15.11
C TYR A 331 -13.45 10.99 -14.12
N ILE A 332 -14.03 12.13 -13.74
CA ILE A 332 -13.55 13.08 -12.72
C ILE A 332 -14.71 13.33 -11.76
N VAL A 333 -14.45 13.39 -10.45
CA VAL A 333 -15.48 13.52 -9.41
C VAL A 333 -15.16 14.68 -8.47
N TYR A 334 -16.20 15.33 -7.93
CA TYR A 334 -16.09 16.40 -6.93
C TYR A 334 -17.03 16.12 -5.75
N ASN A 335 -16.71 16.70 -4.58
CA ASN A 335 -17.59 16.65 -3.41
C ASN A 335 -18.89 17.43 -3.67
N ALA A 336 -20.04 16.81 -3.41
CA ALA A 336 -21.33 17.49 -3.55
C ALA A 336 -21.50 18.62 -2.51
N ASP A 337 -22.20 19.70 -2.89
CA ASP A 337 -22.43 20.87 -2.04
C ASP A 337 -23.25 20.46 -0.79
N PRO A 338 -22.90 20.92 0.44
CA PRO A 338 -23.56 20.49 1.68
C PRO A 338 -25.07 20.80 1.73
N ASP A 339 -25.51 21.83 1.01
CA ASP A 339 -26.93 22.26 1.00
C ASP A 339 -27.83 21.36 0.12
N GLU A 340 -27.26 20.43 -0.68
CA GLU A 340 -28.04 19.53 -1.54
C GLU A 340 -28.55 18.27 -0.81
N TYR A 341 -28.12 17.98 0.43
CA TYR A 341 -28.56 16.78 1.16
C TYR A 341 -28.72 17.00 2.67
N THR A 342 -29.95 16.77 3.14
CA THR A 342 -30.30 16.62 4.57
C THR A 342 -30.53 15.13 4.86
N GLY A 343 -29.48 14.37 5.16
CA GLY A 343 -29.62 12.95 5.50
C GLY A 343 -28.35 12.32 6.06
N GLN A 344 -28.51 11.39 7.01
CA GLN A 344 -27.45 10.76 7.82
C GLN A 344 -26.48 9.81 7.07
N ASP A 345 -26.43 9.83 5.73
CA ASP A 345 -25.67 8.84 4.94
C ASP A 345 -24.47 9.47 4.19
N GLY A 346 -23.31 9.53 4.85
CA GLY A 346 -21.96 9.62 4.24
C GLY A 346 -21.65 10.83 3.34
N LEU A 347 -20.36 11.05 3.02
CA LEU A 347 -19.99 11.99 1.96
C LEU A 347 -20.39 11.38 0.60
N LYS A 348 -21.19 12.11 -0.18
CA LYS A 348 -21.53 11.73 -1.54
C LYS A 348 -20.77 12.59 -2.54
N CYS A 349 -20.18 11.95 -3.54
CA CYS A 349 -19.55 12.63 -4.67
C CYS A 349 -20.50 12.73 -5.84
N ARG A 350 -20.35 13.80 -6.63
CA ARG A 350 -20.97 13.93 -7.95
C ARG A 350 -19.90 13.78 -9.00
N LEU A 351 -20.25 13.11 -10.09
CA LEU A 351 -19.41 13.05 -11.26
C LEU A 351 -19.28 14.46 -11.84
N PHE A 352 -18.07 15.01 -11.81
CA PHE A 352 -17.70 16.27 -12.45
C PHE A 352 -17.74 16.12 -13.97
N PHE A 353 -17.16 15.02 -14.45
CA PHE A 353 -16.96 14.80 -15.85
C PHE A 353 -16.92 13.30 -16.09
N GLY A 354 -17.75 12.79 -17.00
CA GLY A 354 -17.67 11.43 -17.49
C GLY A 354 -17.55 11.45 -18.99
N TYR A 355 -16.80 10.52 -19.55
CA TYR A 355 -16.66 10.30 -20.98
C TYR A 355 -16.78 8.81 -21.22
N SER A 356 -17.56 8.40 -22.21
CA SER A 356 -17.68 7.01 -22.64
C SER A 356 -18.18 6.93 -24.08
N ARG A 357 -17.44 6.23 -24.94
CA ARG A 357 -17.76 5.94 -26.34
C ARG A 357 -18.18 7.18 -27.14
N GLY A 358 -17.36 8.23 -27.10
CA GLY A 358 -17.64 9.47 -27.84
C GLY A 358 -18.74 10.34 -27.22
N LYS A 359 -19.14 10.05 -25.98
CA LYS A 359 -20.23 10.76 -25.31
C LYS A 359 -19.83 11.13 -23.89
N THR A 360 -20.17 12.35 -23.49
CA THR A 360 -20.06 12.75 -22.10
C THR A 360 -21.08 11.94 -21.28
N VAL A 361 -20.60 11.15 -20.32
CA VAL A 361 -21.45 10.42 -19.39
C VAL A 361 -21.78 11.36 -18.25
N SER A 362 -23.08 11.54 -18.00
CA SER A 362 -23.56 12.18 -16.79
C SER A 362 -24.01 11.10 -15.82
N TYR A 363 -23.46 11.14 -14.62
CA TYR A 363 -23.97 10.36 -13.50
C TYR A 363 -24.76 11.33 -12.64
N THR A 364 -26.08 11.33 -12.83
CA THR A 364 -26.99 12.29 -12.20
C THR A 364 -27.27 11.99 -10.74
N ARG A 365 -26.88 10.80 -10.26
CA ARG A 365 -27.02 10.40 -8.85
C ARG A 365 -25.68 10.55 -8.14
N ALA A 366 -25.67 11.26 -7.02
CA ALA A 366 -24.51 11.27 -6.16
C ALA A 366 -24.29 9.86 -5.58
N PHE A 367 -23.04 9.39 -5.55
CA PHE A 367 -22.69 8.06 -5.02
C PHE A 367 -21.79 8.22 -3.78
N PRO A 368 -21.79 7.25 -2.86
CA PRO A 368 -20.97 7.29 -1.66
C PRO A 368 -19.48 7.22 -2.02
N ILE A 369 -18.67 8.18 -1.55
CA ILE A 369 -17.22 8.21 -1.85
C ILE A 369 -16.47 7.04 -1.20
N ASP A 370 -17.06 6.39 -0.20
CA ASP A 370 -16.56 5.15 0.41
C ASP A 370 -16.58 3.92 -0.49
N GLU A 371 -17.23 4.00 -1.65
CA GLU A 371 -17.09 3.02 -2.73
C GLU A 371 -15.76 3.13 -3.49
N ILE A 372 -15.05 4.27 -3.34
CA ILE A 372 -13.80 4.57 -4.03
C ILE A 372 -12.61 4.68 -3.06
N LEU A 373 -12.84 5.25 -1.86
CA LEU A 373 -11.81 5.50 -0.85
C LEU A 373 -12.32 5.07 0.53
N PRO A 374 -11.59 4.24 1.31
CA PRO A 374 -12.03 3.83 2.64
C PRO A 374 -12.46 5.00 3.56
N ARG A 375 -13.54 4.82 4.35
CA ARG A 375 -14.12 5.85 5.24
C ARG A 375 -13.12 6.53 6.18
N HIS A 376 -12.10 5.80 6.64
CA HIS A 376 -11.07 6.33 7.54
C HIS A 376 -10.12 7.32 6.84
N ILE A 377 -9.97 7.22 5.51
CA ILE A 377 -9.21 8.18 4.70
C ILE A 377 -10.06 9.42 4.41
N LEU A 378 -11.36 9.22 4.17
CA LEU A 378 -12.32 10.28 3.87
C LEU A 378 -12.54 11.26 5.01
N SER A 379 -12.45 10.80 6.26
CA SER A 379 -12.52 11.68 7.43
C SER A 379 -11.29 12.58 7.61
N GLU A 380 -10.19 12.28 6.92
CA GLU A 380 -8.88 12.90 7.14
C GLU A 380 -8.35 13.67 5.90
N VAL A 381 -8.96 13.48 4.74
CA VAL A 381 -8.53 14.08 3.48
C VAL A 381 -9.36 15.33 3.16
N LYS A 382 -8.70 16.49 2.99
CA LYS A 382 -9.40 17.77 2.77
C LYS A 382 -9.55 18.20 1.30
N GLU A 383 -8.61 17.91 0.41
CA GLU A 383 -8.67 18.31 -1.00
C GLU A 383 -7.83 17.37 -1.89
N HIS A 384 -8.44 16.35 -2.51
CA HIS A 384 -7.74 15.47 -3.46
C HIS A 384 -8.56 15.21 -4.73
N LEU A 385 -7.84 14.98 -5.83
CA LEU A 385 -8.36 14.43 -7.07
C LEU A 385 -8.02 12.93 -7.11
N ALA A 386 -9.05 12.08 -7.11
CA ALA A 386 -8.91 10.64 -7.26
C ALA A 386 -9.29 10.23 -8.70
N ILE A 387 -8.42 9.46 -9.35
CA ILE A 387 -8.65 8.95 -10.70
C ILE A 387 -8.62 7.43 -10.62
N LYS A 388 -9.78 6.83 -10.90
CA LYS A 388 -9.98 5.38 -10.92
C LYS A 388 -10.48 4.96 -12.30
N PRO A 389 -9.87 3.94 -12.93
CA PRO A 389 -10.43 3.37 -14.15
C PRO A 389 -11.70 2.54 -13.83
N LEU A 390 -12.72 2.63 -14.68
CA LEU A 390 -13.94 1.82 -14.56
C LEU A 390 -13.88 0.70 -15.60
N VAL A 391 -14.09 -0.53 -15.13
CA VAL A 391 -14.18 -1.78 -15.92
C VAL A 391 -15.40 -1.78 -16.83
#